data_AF-A0A3D9ZCW3-F1
#
_entry.id   AF-A0A3D9ZCW3-F1
#
_cell.length_a   1.000
_cell.length_b   1.000
_cell.length_c   1.000
_cell.angle_alpha   90.00
_cell.angle_beta   90.00
_cell.angle_gamma   90.00
#
_symmetry.space_group_name_H-M   'P 1'
#
loop_
_entity.id
_entity.type
_entity.pdbx_description
1 polymer ?
#
loop_
_entity_poly.entity_id
_entity_poly.type
_entity_poly.pdbx_seq_one_letter_code
_entity_poly.pdbx_strand_id
1 'polypeptide(L)'
;MTQRRMPSGQGPSRRSSSNAGRASGRSAVARSSAREAVVATTPRSANRPAAARRTGAGATAAARRTAAPQPRRLTGRATVLVAVLIALALAYTYPIRVYLNQQSDIAEMESAQAVQREKIKELQDQAALWKDPNYIKTQARSRFFMVLPGEELLILLSDPDGAARDAGLPPPGATPPEPDPWYDTLWSSIGAANAGAAK
;
A
#
# COMPACT_ATOMS: atom_id res chain seq x y z
N MET A 1 -9.58 30.12 -31.75
CA MET A 1 -8.37 29.27 -31.67
C MET A 1 -7.58 29.67 -30.44
N THR A 2 -7.71 28.94 -29.33
CA THR A 2 -7.11 29.29 -28.03
C THR A 2 -5.90 28.41 -27.74
N GLN A 3 -4.71 28.98 -27.92
CA GLN A 3 -3.41 28.34 -27.63
C GLN A 3 -3.26 28.05 -26.12
N ARG A 4 -3.33 26.78 -25.72
CA ARG A 4 -3.09 26.34 -24.34
C ARG A 4 -1.58 26.13 -24.13
N ARG A 5 -0.93 27.03 -23.36
CA ARG A 5 0.45 26.84 -22.91
C ARG A 5 0.59 25.53 -22.13
N MET A 6 1.57 24.71 -22.49
CA MET A 6 2.06 23.62 -21.64
C MET A 6 3.22 24.13 -20.78
N PRO A 7 3.27 23.81 -19.47
CA PRO A 7 4.46 24.08 -18.66
C PRO A 7 5.55 23.06 -18.99
N SER A 8 6.74 23.53 -19.38
CA SER A 8 7.92 22.71 -19.57
C SER A 8 8.45 22.18 -18.23
N GLY A 9 8.32 20.88 -17.98
CA GLY A 9 8.84 20.25 -16.77
C GLY A 9 10.37 20.24 -16.73
N GLN A 10 10.96 20.94 -15.76
CA GLN A 10 12.39 20.85 -15.46
C GLN A 10 12.67 19.55 -14.70
N GLY A 11 13.37 18.60 -15.34
CA GLY A 11 13.90 17.41 -14.68
C GLY A 11 15.23 17.71 -13.96
N PRO A 12 15.44 17.30 -12.70
CA PRO A 12 16.71 17.47 -12.01
C PRO A 12 17.75 16.45 -12.48
N SER A 13 18.84 16.91 -13.09
CA SER A 13 19.97 16.07 -13.47
C SER A 13 20.84 15.71 -12.26
N ARG A 14 21.15 14.41 -12.11
CA ARG A 14 21.86 13.86 -10.96
C ARG A 14 23.32 14.30 -10.93
N ARG A 15 23.80 14.72 -9.75
CA ARG A 15 25.23 14.94 -9.49
C ARG A 15 25.95 13.59 -9.38
N SER A 16 26.86 13.31 -10.31
CA SER A 16 27.79 12.19 -10.20
C SER A 16 28.85 12.50 -9.14
N SER A 17 29.11 11.56 -8.22
CA SER A 17 30.27 11.58 -7.32
C SER A 17 31.14 10.37 -7.59
N SER A 18 32.20 10.57 -8.37
CA SER A 18 33.20 9.54 -8.67
C SER A 18 34.11 9.29 -7.47
N ASN A 19 33.86 8.19 -6.76
CA ASN A 19 34.78 7.66 -5.76
C ASN A 19 35.96 6.96 -6.46
N ALA A 20 37.12 7.60 -6.50
CA ALA A 20 38.37 7.03 -6.99
C ALA A 20 39.43 7.14 -5.88
N GLY A 21 39.80 6.00 -5.30
CA GLY A 21 40.76 5.96 -4.21
C GLY A 21 42.21 6.11 -4.67
N ARG A 22 43.11 6.42 -3.73
CA ARG A 22 44.53 6.12 -3.88
C ARG A 22 45.13 5.69 -2.54
N ALA A 23 46.02 4.71 -2.61
CA ALA A 23 46.55 3.98 -1.46
C ALA A 23 47.97 4.41 -1.08
N SER A 24 48.49 3.73 -0.04
CA SER A 24 49.88 3.67 0.43
C SER A 24 50.35 4.79 1.38
N GLY A 25 51.02 4.35 2.47
CA GLY A 25 51.43 5.18 3.61
C GLY A 25 51.99 4.30 4.74
N ARG A 26 53.02 3.51 4.41
CA ARG A 26 53.59 2.45 5.27
C ARG A 26 54.50 3.06 6.35
N SER A 27 54.27 2.73 7.63
CA SER A 27 55.34 2.77 8.64
C SER A 27 55.06 1.78 9.75
N ALA A 28 56.05 0.93 10.05
CA ALA A 28 56.03 -0.01 11.15
C ALA A 28 57.32 0.20 11.96
N VAL A 29 57.20 0.36 13.28
CA VAL A 29 58.31 0.16 14.21
C VAL A 29 57.79 -0.61 15.41
N ALA A 30 58.40 -1.76 15.67
CA ALA A 30 58.12 -2.59 16.83
C ALA A 30 59.09 -2.31 17.99
N ARG A 31 58.62 -2.64 19.21
CA ARG A 31 59.38 -3.14 20.37
C ARG A 31 58.32 -3.48 21.44
N SER A 32 58.05 -4.74 21.77
CA SER A 32 58.80 -5.58 22.73
C SER A 32 59.14 -4.81 24.02
N SER A 33 58.78 -5.28 25.21
CA SER A 33 58.97 -6.67 25.67
C SER A 33 57.92 -7.12 26.70
N ALA A 34 57.71 -8.44 26.74
CA ALA A 34 57.01 -9.16 27.81
C ALA A 34 57.80 -10.43 28.14
N ARG A 35 57.41 -11.12 29.23
CA ARG A 35 58.19 -12.12 30.01
C ARG A 35 59.09 -11.45 31.06
N GLU A 36 59.32 -12.05 32.23
CA GLU A 36 59.16 -13.48 32.57
C GLU A 36 58.58 -13.69 33.98
N ALA A 37 57.90 -14.82 34.18
CA ALA A 37 57.52 -15.32 35.50
C ALA A 37 58.10 -16.73 35.62
N VAL A 38 58.88 -17.02 36.66
CA VAL A 38 59.26 -18.41 37.00
C VAL A 38 59.78 -18.54 38.44
N VAL A 39 59.29 -19.60 39.11
CA VAL A 39 59.86 -20.37 40.23
C VAL A 39 60.08 -19.69 41.60
N ALA A 40 59.42 -20.29 42.59
CA ALA A 40 59.76 -20.17 44.01
C ALA A 40 60.82 -21.20 44.42
N THR A 41 61.69 -20.85 45.36
CA THR A 41 62.40 -21.79 46.25
C THR A 41 62.75 -21.08 47.54
N THR A 42 62.56 -21.75 48.67
CA THR A 42 63.14 -21.39 49.97
C THR A 42 64.20 -22.45 50.30
N PRO A 43 65.27 -22.13 51.07
CA PRO A 43 65.14 -22.16 52.53
C PRO A 43 66.05 -21.22 53.36
N ARG A 44 65.49 -20.75 54.48
CA ARG A 44 66.03 -20.80 55.86
C ARG A 44 67.53 -20.58 56.14
N SER A 45 67.83 -19.57 56.97
CA SER A 45 68.76 -19.73 58.13
C SER A 45 68.48 -18.68 59.24
N ALA A 46 69.14 -18.86 60.40
CA ALA A 46 69.06 -18.14 61.67
C ALA A 46 69.06 -16.57 61.57
N ASN A 47 68.61 -15.79 62.57
CA ASN A 47 68.76 -15.99 64.01
C ASN A 47 67.70 -15.25 64.88
N ARG A 48 67.66 -15.59 66.18
CA ARG A 48 66.79 -15.10 67.29
C ARG A 48 67.65 -14.23 68.24
N PRO A 49 67.18 -13.44 69.26
CA PRO A 49 65.84 -13.19 69.83
C PRO A 49 65.15 -11.91 69.29
N ALA A 50 64.17 -11.22 69.91
CA ALA A 50 63.66 -11.22 71.29
C ALA A 50 62.12 -11.13 71.44
N ALA A 51 61.61 -10.26 72.33
CA ALA A 51 60.25 -10.25 72.86
C ALA A 51 59.70 -8.84 73.13
N ALA A 52 58.41 -8.62 72.85
CA ALA A 52 57.48 -7.94 73.75
C ALA A 52 56.02 -8.26 73.37
N ARG A 53 55.31 -9.03 74.20
CA ARG A 53 53.84 -9.13 74.13
C ARG A 53 53.22 -7.88 74.74
N ARG A 54 52.04 -7.48 74.26
CA ARG A 54 50.93 -7.05 75.14
C ARG A 54 49.60 -7.09 74.38
N THR A 55 48.78 -8.09 74.71
CA THR A 55 47.36 -8.16 74.36
C THR A 55 46.56 -7.32 75.33
N GLY A 56 45.94 -6.24 74.86
CA GLY A 56 44.99 -5.43 75.63
C GLY A 56 43.56 -5.82 75.28
N ALA A 57 42.93 -6.68 76.08
CA ALA A 57 41.49 -6.94 75.98
C ALA A 57 40.72 -5.75 76.58
N GLY A 58 40.24 -4.85 75.73
CA GLY A 58 39.39 -3.72 76.11
C GLY A 58 37.98 -3.92 75.59
N ALA A 59 37.08 -4.41 76.44
CA ALA A 59 35.66 -4.52 76.10
C ALA A 59 35.00 -3.14 76.16
N THR A 60 34.62 -2.58 75.00
CA THR A 60 33.60 -1.53 74.91
C THR A 60 32.59 -1.90 73.82
N ALA A 61 31.31 -1.86 74.18
CA ALA A 61 30.22 -2.14 73.26
C ALA A 61 30.08 -0.98 72.25
N ALA A 62 30.79 -1.08 71.13
CA ALA A 62 30.76 -0.08 70.07
C ALA A 62 29.67 -0.42 69.02
N ALA A 63 28.46 0.07 69.29
CA ALA A 63 27.33 0.29 68.37
C ALA A 63 27.31 -0.51 67.06
N ARG A 64 26.29 -1.36 66.91
CA ARG A 64 25.83 -1.88 65.60
C ARG A 64 25.47 -0.69 64.71
N ARG A 65 26.43 -0.20 63.92
CA ARG A 65 26.21 0.90 62.97
C ARG A 65 25.19 0.44 61.94
N THR A 66 23.94 0.85 62.13
CA THR A 66 22.98 0.95 61.03
C THR A 66 23.58 1.94 60.04
N ALA A 67 24.23 1.42 59.01
CA ALA A 67 24.71 2.22 57.91
C ALA A 67 23.48 2.85 57.24
N ALA A 68 23.20 4.12 57.58
CA ALA A 68 22.26 4.91 56.82
C ALA A 68 22.68 4.83 55.35
N PRO A 69 21.73 4.70 54.39
CA PRO A 69 22.08 4.75 52.98
C PRO A 69 22.73 6.11 52.73
N GLN A 70 24.05 6.15 52.57
CA GLN A 70 24.69 7.40 52.21
C GLN A 70 24.05 7.81 50.87
N PRO A 71 23.56 9.06 50.75
CA PRO A 71 23.12 9.54 49.45
C PRO A 71 24.33 9.38 48.53
N ARG A 72 24.19 8.52 47.51
CA ARG A 72 25.23 8.27 46.51
C ARG A 72 25.55 9.62 45.89
N ARG A 73 26.59 10.28 46.41
CA ARG A 73 27.10 11.54 45.89
C ARG A 73 27.54 11.24 44.48
N LEU A 74 26.68 11.58 43.52
CA LEU A 74 26.95 11.49 42.10
C LEU A 74 28.21 12.31 41.85
N THR A 75 29.35 11.62 41.78
CA THR A 75 30.61 12.23 41.39
C THR A 75 30.37 12.93 40.05
N GLY A 76 30.93 14.12 39.82
CA GLY A 76 30.56 14.94 38.66
C GLY A 76 30.61 14.19 37.31
N ARG A 77 31.46 13.15 37.20
CA ARG A 77 31.49 12.18 36.11
C ARG A 77 30.13 11.50 35.83
N ALA A 78 29.40 11.08 36.86
CA ALA A 78 28.07 10.50 36.72
C ALA A 78 27.04 11.52 36.20
N THR A 79 27.11 12.76 36.67
CA THR A 79 26.27 13.87 36.15
C THR A 79 26.56 14.14 34.67
N VAL A 80 27.83 14.14 34.28
CA VAL A 80 28.25 14.26 32.87
C VAL A 80 27.75 13.08 32.03
N LEU A 81 27.86 11.84 32.51
CA LEU A 81 27.34 10.66 31.81
C LEU A 81 25.82 10.73 31.60
N VAL A 82 25.06 11.17 32.60
CA VAL A 82 23.60 11.36 32.49
C VAL A 82 23.28 12.47 31.48
N ALA A 83 24.01 13.60 31.51
CA ALA A 83 23.82 14.68 30.54
C ALA A 83 24.14 14.23 29.09
N VAL A 84 25.18 13.42 28.89
CA VAL A 84 25.52 12.83 27.58
C VAL A 84 24.44 11.85 27.11
N LEU A 85 23.89 11.02 28.00
CA LEU A 85 22.77 10.12 27.67
C LEU A 85 21.52 10.89 27.24
N ILE A 86 21.18 11.98 27.95
CA ILE A 86 20.05 12.85 27.59
C ILE A 86 20.31 13.54 26.24
N ALA A 87 21.52 14.06 26.01
CA ALA A 87 21.90 14.67 24.74
C ALA A 87 21.82 13.68 23.57
N LEU A 88 22.28 12.44 23.76
CA LEU A 88 22.15 11.35 22.78
C LEU A 88 20.68 11.01 22.49
N ALA A 89 19.84 10.87 23.52
CA ALA A 89 18.42 10.58 23.35
C ALA A 89 17.69 11.69 22.57
N LEU A 90 17.98 12.96 22.88
CA LEU A 90 17.43 14.10 22.15
C LEU A 90 17.94 14.15 20.69
N ALA A 91 19.24 13.89 20.46
CA ALA A 91 19.81 13.81 19.12
C ALA A 91 19.21 12.67 18.28
N TYR A 92 18.89 11.51 18.89
CA TYR A 92 18.26 10.38 18.20
C TYR A 92 16.75 10.52 18.00
N THR A 93 16.08 11.47 18.66
CA THR A 93 14.63 11.67 18.58
C THR A 93 14.15 11.98 17.15
N TYR A 94 14.93 12.74 16.38
CA TYR A 94 14.59 13.07 14.99
C TYR A 94 14.91 11.93 14.00
N PRO A 95 16.14 11.33 14.00
CA PRO A 95 16.47 10.18 13.16
C PRO A 95 15.48 9.00 13.25
N ILE A 96 15.03 8.62 14.45
CA ILE A 96 14.07 7.51 14.63
C ILE A 96 12.74 7.81 13.90
N ARG A 97 12.22 9.04 14.02
CA ARG A 97 10.97 9.44 13.35
C ARG A 97 11.10 9.40 11.83
N VAL A 98 12.23 9.87 11.30
CA VAL A 98 12.50 9.86 9.85
C VAL A 98 12.58 8.42 9.31
N TYR A 99 13.26 7.51 10.03
CA TYR A 99 13.39 6.11 9.62
C TYR A 99 12.03 5.36 9.60
N LEU A 100 11.16 5.62 10.57
CA LEU A 100 9.82 5.00 10.61
C LEU A 100 8.92 5.48 9.48
N ASN A 101 8.93 6.79 9.17
CA ASN A 101 8.15 7.34 8.04
C ASN A 101 8.66 6.83 6.68
N GLN A 102 9.98 6.72 6.49
CA GLN A 102 10.54 6.21 5.24
C GLN A 102 10.04 4.80 4.89
N GLN A 103 9.79 3.95 5.89
CA GLN A 103 9.30 2.59 5.64
C GLN A 103 7.83 2.57 5.18
N SER A 104 6.98 3.46 5.68
CA SER A 104 5.61 3.61 5.15
C SER A 104 5.60 4.24 3.76
N ASP A 105 6.42 5.28 3.55
CA ASP A 105 6.50 6.00 2.28
C ASP A 105 6.97 5.07 1.14
N ILE A 106 7.96 4.20 1.41
CA ILE A 106 8.43 3.19 0.44
C ILE A 106 7.32 2.20 0.11
N ALA A 107 6.64 1.64 1.12
CA ALA A 107 5.56 0.66 0.90
C ALA A 107 4.38 1.27 0.13
N GLU A 108 4.01 2.52 0.42
CA GLU A 108 2.97 3.24 -0.33
C GLU A 108 3.41 3.47 -1.78
N MET A 109 4.63 3.97 -2.02
CA MET A 109 5.16 4.21 -3.36
C MET A 109 5.29 2.92 -4.21
N GLU A 110 5.71 1.81 -3.60
CA GLU A 110 5.77 0.51 -4.26
C GLU A 110 4.36 0.00 -4.62
N SER A 111 3.38 0.14 -3.72
CA SER A 111 2.00 -0.23 -3.99
C SER A 111 1.38 0.61 -5.12
N ALA A 112 1.61 1.93 -5.11
CA ALA A 112 1.16 2.83 -6.16
C ALA A 112 1.83 2.50 -7.50
N GLN A 113 3.12 2.14 -7.50
CA GLN A 113 3.81 1.71 -8.71
C GLN A 113 3.27 0.38 -9.25
N ALA A 114 2.90 -0.58 -8.40
CA ALA A 114 2.28 -1.83 -8.82
C ALA A 114 0.94 -1.58 -9.52
N VAL A 115 0.04 -0.81 -8.89
CA VAL A 115 -1.27 -0.43 -9.46
C VAL A 115 -1.12 0.33 -10.79
N GLN A 116 -0.15 1.25 -10.89
CA GLN A 116 0.12 1.96 -12.13
C GLN A 116 0.61 1.02 -13.26
N ARG A 117 1.47 0.05 -12.95
CA ARG A 117 1.95 -0.93 -13.94
C ARG A 117 0.84 -1.86 -14.41
N GLU A 118 -0.03 -2.31 -13.50
CA GLU A 118 -1.21 -3.10 -13.85
C GLU A 118 -2.15 -2.32 -14.78
N LYS A 119 -2.46 -1.06 -14.45
CA LYS A 119 -3.28 -0.20 -15.29
C LYS A 119 -2.66 0.12 -16.65
N ILE A 120 -1.34 0.27 -16.73
CA ILE A 120 -0.62 0.42 -18.00
C ILE A 120 -0.77 -0.86 -18.85
N LYS A 121 -0.63 -2.03 -18.24
CA LYS A 121 -0.82 -3.33 -18.93
C LYS A 121 -2.25 -3.46 -19.45
N GLU A 122 -3.25 -3.23 -18.60
CA GLU A 122 -4.67 -3.27 -18.98
C GLU A 122 -4.97 -2.34 -20.17
N LEU A 123 -4.48 -1.11 -20.13
CA LEU A 123 -4.65 -0.14 -21.22
C LEU A 123 -3.88 -0.54 -22.49
N GLN A 124 -2.73 -1.22 -22.38
CA GLN A 124 -2.00 -1.78 -23.53
C GLN A 124 -2.75 -2.95 -24.16
N ASP A 125 -3.29 -3.85 -23.35
CA ASP A 125 -4.09 -5.00 -23.80
C ASP A 125 -5.38 -4.50 -24.49
N GLN A 126 -6.09 -3.53 -23.90
CA GLN A 126 -7.22 -2.85 -24.55
C GLN A 126 -6.80 -2.17 -25.86
N ALA A 127 -5.69 -1.42 -25.87
CA ALA A 127 -5.21 -0.75 -27.08
C ALA A 127 -4.74 -1.73 -28.17
N ALA A 128 -4.39 -2.97 -27.82
CA ALA A 128 -4.12 -4.04 -28.78
C ALA A 128 -5.44 -4.57 -29.38
N LEU A 129 -6.48 -4.79 -28.57
CA LEU A 129 -7.82 -5.17 -29.05
C LEU A 129 -8.41 -4.11 -30.00
N TRP A 130 -8.30 -2.83 -29.67
CA TRP A 130 -8.75 -1.72 -30.54
C TRP A 130 -7.98 -1.58 -31.87
N LYS A 131 -6.86 -2.30 -32.06
CA LYS A 131 -6.14 -2.36 -33.36
C LYS A 131 -6.65 -3.47 -34.28
N ASP A 132 -7.39 -4.46 -33.77
CA ASP A 132 -7.98 -5.50 -34.61
C ASP A 132 -9.23 -4.96 -35.33
N PRO A 133 -9.26 -4.90 -36.68
CA PRO A 133 -10.44 -4.46 -37.42
C PRO A 133 -11.69 -5.32 -37.16
N ASN A 134 -11.55 -6.59 -36.74
CA ASN A 134 -12.69 -7.46 -36.43
C ASN A 134 -13.32 -7.10 -35.08
N TYR A 135 -12.51 -6.73 -34.09
CA TYR A 135 -12.98 -6.18 -32.83
C TYR A 135 -13.74 -4.86 -33.06
N ILE A 136 -13.21 -3.96 -33.90
CA ILE A 136 -13.89 -2.70 -34.27
C ILE A 136 -15.25 -2.98 -34.91
N LYS A 137 -15.33 -3.86 -35.92
CA LYS A 137 -16.61 -4.24 -36.57
C LYS A 137 -17.64 -4.76 -35.56
N THR A 138 -17.19 -5.61 -34.63
CA THR A 138 -18.05 -6.21 -33.60
C THR A 138 -18.59 -5.15 -32.65
N GLN A 139 -17.73 -4.24 -32.16
CA GLN A 139 -18.13 -3.12 -31.29
C GLN A 139 -19.02 -2.10 -32.02
N ALA A 140 -18.77 -1.85 -33.30
CA ALA A 140 -19.58 -0.95 -34.13
C ALA A 140 -21.01 -1.49 -34.32
N ARG A 141 -21.14 -2.79 -34.58
CA ARG A 141 -22.44 -3.46 -34.70
C ARG A 141 -23.18 -3.51 -33.36
N SER A 142 -22.50 -3.82 -32.26
CA SER A 142 -23.15 -3.98 -30.94
C SER A 142 -23.49 -2.67 -30.22
N ARG A 143 -22.72 -1.59 -30.42
CA ARG A 143 -22.96 -0.29 -29.76
C ARG A 143 -23.64 0.76 -30.63
N PHE A 144 -23.38 0.75 -31.93
CA PHE A 144 -23.83 1.79 -32.85
C PHE A 144 -24.76 1.26 -33.94
N PHE A 145 -25.12 -0.03 -33.90
CA PHE A 145 -25.98 -0.69 -34.90
C PHE A 145 -25.46 -0.51 -36.34
N MET A 146 -24.14 -0.36 -36.49
CA MET A 146 -23.51 -0.19 -37.80
C MET A 146 -23.28 -1.54 -38.47
N VAL A 147 -23.54 -1.57 -39.78
CA VAL A 147 -23.39 -2.73 -40.65
C VAL A 147 -22.51 -2.41 -41.86
N LEU A 148 -21.95 -3.43 -42.50
CA LEU A 148 -21.26 -3.24 -43.78
C LEU A 148 -22.31 -2.95 -44.88
N PRO A 149 -21.95 -2.18 -45.93
CA PRO A 149 -22.84 -1.98 -47.07
C PRO A 149 -23.21 -3.33 -47.71
N GLY A 150 -24.51 -3.65 -47.69
CA GLY A 150 -25.06 -4.93 -48.17
C GLY A 150 -25.49 -5.92 -47.07
N GLU A 151 -25.25 -5.63 -45.79
CA GLU A 151 -25.84 -6.37 -44.66
C GLU A 151 -27.11 -5.65 -44.15
N GLU A 152 -28.23 -6.36 -43.99
CA GLU A 152 -29.42 -5.83 -43.31
C GLU A 152 -29.38 -6.15 -41.82
N LEU A 153 -29.72 -5.18 -40.96
CA LEU A 153 -29.73 -5.35 -39.51
C LEU A 153 -31.16 -5.52 -38.99
N LEU A 154 -31.53 -6.74 -38.61
CA LEU A 154 -32.80 -7.01 -37.95
C LEU A 154 -32.73 -6.66 -36.45
N ILE A 155 -33.37 -5.55 -36.07
CA ILE A 155 -33.55 -5.16 -34.67
C ILE A 155 -34.90 -5.68 -34.19
N LEU A 156 -34.89 -6.68 -33.28
CA LEU A 156 -36.11 -7.16 -32.64
C LEU A 156 -36.54 -6.15 -31.58
N LEU A 157 -37.49 -5.28 -31.95
CA LEU A 157 -38.15 -4.39 -31.00
C LEU A 157 -39.21 -5.19 -30.23
N SER A 158 -38.86 -5.70 -29.06
CA SER A 158 -39.81 -6.31 -28.14
C SER A 158 -40.67 -5.23 -27.48
N ASP A 159 -41.73 -4.80 -28.17
CA ASP A 159 -42.76 -3.90 -27.64
C ASP A 159 -43.97 -4.73 -27.15
N PRO A 160 -44.08 -5.03 -25.84
CA PRO A 160 -45.22 -5.78 -25.31
C PRO A 160 -46.52 -4.97 -25.34
N ASP A 161 -46.46 -3.63 -25.28
CA ASP A 161 -47.63 -2.76 -25.32
C ASP A 161 -48.13 -2.58 -26.76
N GLY A 162 -47.20 -2.50 -27.73
CA GLY A 162 -47.46 -2.60 -29.16
C GLY A 162 -48.07 -3.94 -29.53
N ALA A 163 -47.49 -5.06 -29.07
CA ALA A 163 -48.06 -6.39 -29.30
C ALA A 163 -49.50 -6.53 -28.73
N ALA A 164 -49.81 -5.91 -27.60
CA ALA A 164 -51.16 -5.89 -27.04
C ALA A 164 -52.14 -4.99 -27.84
N ARG A 165 -51.66 -3.91 -28.46
CA ARG A 165 -52.45 -3.08 -29.38
C ARG A 165 -52.70 -3.78 -30.71
N ASP A 166 -51.68 -4.43 -31.26
CA ASP A 166 -51.69 -5.06 -32.58
C ASP A 166 -52.39 -6.43 -32.57
N ALA A 167 -52.59 -7.05 -31.40
CA ALA A 167 -53.36 -8.29 -31.24
C ALA A 167 -54.83 -8.20 -31.71
N GLY A 168 -55.36 -6.98 -31.91
CA GLY A 168 -56.68 -6.74 -32.49
C GLY A 168 -56.67 -6.33 -33.98
N LEU A 169 -55.50 -6.11 -34.59
CA LEU A 169 -55.41 -5.71 -35.99
C LEU A 169 -55.41 -6.93 -36.93
N PRO A 170 -56.08 -6.84 -38.10
CA PRO A 170 -55.94 -7.84 -39.16
C PRO A 170 -54.48 -7.97 -39.61
N PRO A 171 -54.03 -9.16 -40.05
CA PRO A 171 -52.67 -9.33 -40.56
C PRO A 171 -52.41 -8.40 -41.75
N PRO A 172 -51.19 -7.86 -41.91
CA PRO A 172 -50.87 -6.90 -42.96
C PRO A 172 -51.17 -7.48 -44.34
N GLY A 173 -52.12 -6.86 -45.05
CA GLY A 173 -52.63 -7.33 -46.35
C GLY A 173 -54.08 -7.86 -46.32
N ALA A 174 -54.69 -8.04 -45.15
CA ALA A 174 -56.12 -8.31 -45.05
C ALA A 174 -56.95 -7.06 -45.35
N THR A 175 -57.78 -7.11 -46.40
CA THR A 175 -58.83 -6.11 -46.63
C THR A 175 -59.77 -6.11 -45.42
N PRO A 176 -60.07 -4.95 -44.81
CA PRO A 176 -61.10 -4.89 -43.77
C PRO A 176 -62.41 -5.44 -44.35
N PRO A 177 -63.17 -6.27 -43.60
CA PRO A 177 -64.55 -6.55 -44.00
C PRO A 177 -65.29 -5.21 -44.10
N GLU A 178 -65.96 -5.00 -45.22
CA GLU A 178 -66.72 -3.78 -45.44
C GLU A 178 -67.78 -3.69 -44.33
N PRO A 179 -67.85 -2.57 -43.57
CA PRO A 179 -68.69 -2.51 -42.38
C PRO A 179 -70.15 -2.64 -42.79
N ASP A 180 -70.83 -3.67 -42.27
CA ASP A 180 -72.25 -3.92 -42.55
C ASP A 180 -73.05 -2.62 -42.38
N PRO A 181 -73.90 -2.25 -43.36
CA PRO A 181 -74.69 -1.04 -43.26
C PRO A 181 -75.51 -1.01 -41.96
N TRP A 182 -75.62 0.17 -41.35
CA TRP A 182 -76.30 0.35 -40.06
C TRP A 182 -77.76 -0.12 -40.05
N TYR A 183 -78.39 -0.25 -41.23
CA TYR A 183 -79.74 -0.79 -41.37
C TYR A 183 -79.77 -2.32 -41.29
N ASP A 184 -78.76 -3.05 -41.79
CA ASP A 184 -78.72 -4.51 -41.73
C ASP A 184 -78.43 -5.02 -40.31
N THR A 185 -77.61 -4.29 -39.56
CA THR A 185 -77.41 -4.51 -38.12
C THR A 185 -78.68 -4.20 -37.30
N LEU A 186 -79.50 -3.22 -37.72
CA LEU A 186 -80.81 -2.95 -37.11
C LEU A 186 -81.84 -4.06 -37.42
N TRP A 187 -81.95 -4.48 -38.68
CA TRP A 187 -82.90 -5.52 -39.09
C TRP A 187 -82.55 -6.90 -38.53
N SER A 188 -81.26 -7.26 -38.46
CA SER A 188 -80.81 -8.50 -37.81
C SER A 188 -81.06 -8.49 -36.30
N SER A 189 -80.93 -7.34 -35.63
CA SER A 189 -81.31 -7.19 -34.21
C SER A 189 -82.81 -7.42 -33.98
N ILE A 190 -83.68 -6.85 -34.84
CA ILE A 190 -85.12 -7.07 -34.79
C ILE A 190 -85.46 -8.54 -35.08
N GLY A 191 -84.80 -9.15 -36.07
CA GLY A 191 -84.96 -10.57 -36.39
C GLY A 191 -84.53 -11.50 -35.24
N ALA A 192 -83.41 -11.19 -34.58
CA ALA A 192 -82.91 -11.93 -33.43
C ALA A 192 -83.82 -11.78 -32.20
N ALA A 193 -84.34 -10.57 -31.94
CA ALA A 193 -85.31 -10.33 -30.88
C ALA A 193 -86.62 -11.11 -31.10
N ASN A 194 -87.10 -11.18 -32.35
CA ASN A 194 -88.28 -11.96 -32.70
C ASN A 194 -88.03 -13.48 -32.64
N ALA A 195 -86.85 -13.95 -33.05
CA ALA A 195 -86.44 -15.35 -32.89
C ALA A 195 -86.28 -15.76 -31.42
N GLY A 196 -85.86 -14.84 -30.56
CA GLY A 196 -85.77 -15.04 -29.11
C GLY A 196 -87.13 -15.10 -28.39
N ALA A 197 -88.22 -14.67 -29.05
CA ALA A 197 -89.59 -14.72 -28.50
C ALA A 197 -90.29 -16.07 -28.71
N ALA A 198 -89.64 -17.03 -29.39
CA ALA A 198 -90.16 -18.37 -29.65
C ALA A 198 -89.47 -19.43 -28.79
N LYS A 199 -89.59 -19.35 -27.46
CA LYS A 199 -89.19 -20.40 -26.52
C LYS A 199 -90.02 -20.41 -25.24
#